data_AF-A0A9W7D7V9-F1
#
_entry.id   AF-A0A9W7D7V9-F1
#
_cell.length_a   1.000
_cell.length_b   1.000
_cell.length_c   1.000
_cell.angle_alpha   90.00
_cell.angle_beta   90.00
_cell.angle_gamma   90.00
#
_symmetry.space_group_name_H-M   'P 1'
#
loop_
_entity.id
_entity.type
_entity.pdbx_description
1 polymer ?
#
loop_
_entity_poly.entity_id
_entity_poly.type
_entity_poly.pdbx_seq_one_letter_code
_entity_poly.pdbx_strand_id
1 'polypeptide(L)'
;MDQAAANGHIAVVKWLHYNCIEGCSREAITKAIVNNHLEVVVFLNGNRTKGFDIEAIRSDNPSLELTQWELVYYREEMNGWMLTVPSWDWYFNDWCQSVNLQKRVGGWECDSERLHIQQ
;
A
#
# COMPACT_ATOMS: atom_id res chain seq x y z
N MET A 1 -15.67 -10.21 -6.13
CA MET A 1 -14.73 -9.83 -5.05
C MET A 1 -14.15 -8.44 -5.25
N ASP A 2 -13.70 -8.13 -6.45
CA ASP A 2 -12.94 -6.92 -6.80
C ASP A 2 -13.66 -5.62 -6.43
N GLN A 3 -14.95 -5.51 -6.72
CA GLN A 3 -15.72 -4.31 -6.39
C GLN A 3 -15.91 -4.13 -4.89
N ALA A 4 -16.06 -5.22 -4.14
CA ALA A 4 -16.12 -5.13 -2.68
C ALA A 4 -14.77 -4.68 -2.11
N ALA A 5 -13.66 -5.15 -2.70
CA ALA A 5 -12.32 -4.74 -2.31
C ALA A 5 -12.03 -3.27 -2.66
N ALA A 6 -12.42 -2.83 -3.86
CA ALA A 6 -12.29 -1.45 -4.34
C ALA A 6 -13.07 -0.44 -3.48
N ASN A 7 -14.11 -0.87 -2.78
CA ASN A 7 -14.92 -0.01 -1.89
C ASN A 7 -14.64 -0.26 -0.40
N GLY A 8 -13.60 -1.03 -0.05
CA GLY A 8 -13.19 -1.24 1.34
C GLY A 8 -14.14 -2.12 2.15
N HIS A 9 -15.02 -2.88 1.51
CA HIS A 9 -16.03 -3.70 2.18
C HIS A 9 -15.44 -5.02 2.70
N ILE A 10 -14.59 -4.95 3.72
CA ILE A 10 -13.85 -6.09 4.27
C ILE A 10 -14.73 -7.28 4.67
N ALA A 11 -15.90 -7.04 5.28
CA ALA A 11 -16.81 -8.11 5.66
C ALA A 11 -17.33 -8.90 4.44
N VAL A 12 -17.65 -8.20 3.35
CA VAL A 12 -18.08 -8.81 2.09
C VAL A 12 -16.90 -9.54 1.44
N VAL A 13 -15.71 -8.95 1.44
CA VAL A 13 -14.49 -9.59 0.91
C VAL A 13 -14.18 -10.89 1.66
N LYS A 14 -14.22 -10.89 2.99
CA LYS A 14 -14.05 -12.09 3.82
C LYS A 14 -15.09 -13.14 3.48
N TRP A 15 -16.37 -12.75 3.40
CA TRP A 15 -17.45 -13.67 3.08
C TRP A 15 -17.25 -14.30 1.70
N LEU A 16 -16.96 -13.49 0.67
CA LEU A 16 -16.68 -13.97 -0.68
C LEU A 16 -15.45 -14.89 -0.72
N HIS A 17 -14.40 -14.59 0.04
CA HIS A 17 -13.20 -15.41 0.08
C HIS A 17 -13.45 -16.82 0.62
N TYR A 18 -14.27 -16.95 1.67
CA TYR A 18 -14.56 -18.26 2.28
C TYR A 18 -15.71 -19.03 1.61
N ASN A 19 -16.63 -18.34 0.93
CA ASN A 19 -17.87 -18.96 0.42
C ASN A 19 -17.92 -19.06 -1.11
N CYS A 20 -17.04 -18.37 -1.85
CA CYS A 20 -17.05 -18.40 -3.31
C CYS A 20 -15.81 -19.10 -3.88
N ILE A 21 -16.07 -20.05 -4.79
CA ILE A 21 -15.06 -20.92 -5.41
C ILE A 21 -14.26 -20.17 -6.50
N GLU A 22 -14.79 -19.06 -7.01
CA GLU A 22 -14.15 -18.22 -8.05
C GLU A 22 -12.83 -17.59 -7.56
N GLY A 23 -12.56 -17.60 -6.26
CA GLY A 23 -11.27 -17.20 -5.69
C GLY A 23 -11.02 -15.69 -5.70
N CYS A 24 -9.84 -15.29 -5.22
CA CYS A 24 -9.41 -13.90 -5.21
C CYS A 24 -8.67 -13.54 -6.49
N SER A 25 -9.17 -12.56 -7.22
CA SER A 25 -8.46 -11.98 -8.37
C SER A 25 -7.29 -11.11 -7.89
N ARG A 26 -6.32 -10.87 -8.77
CA ARG A 26 -5.24 -9.89 -8.54
C ARG A 26 -5.78 -8.46 -8.51
N GLU A 27 -6.81 -8.19 -9.31
CA GLU A 27 -7.48 -6.89 -9.39
C GLU A 27 -8.10 -6.45 -8.07
N ALA A 28 -8.54 -7.39 -7.21
CA ALA A 28 -9.15 -7.06 -5.93
C ALA A 28 -8.18 -6.30 -5.01
N ILE A 29 -6.95 -6.80 -4.85
CA ILE A 29 -5.94 -6.16 -4.00
C ILE A 29 -5.37 -4.91 -4.64
N THR A 30 -5.12 -4.91 -5.97
CA THR A 30 -4.70 -3.70 -6.71
C THR A 30 -5.69 -2.56 -6.50
N LYS A 31 -7.00 -2.82 -6.64
CA LYS A 31 -8.03 -1.78 -6.42
C LYS A 31 -8.15 -1.36 -4.97
N ALA A 32 -7.92 -2.26 -4.02
CA ALA A 32 -7.89 -1.91 -2.61
C ALA A 32 -6.70 -0.99 -2.27
N ILE A 33 -5.52 -1.21 -2.86
CA ILE A 33 -4.33 -0.37 -2.72
C ILE A 33 -4.61 1.03 -3.30
N VAL A 34 -5.05 1.11 -4.56
CA VAL A 34 -5.32 2.39 -5.24
C VAL A 34 -6.37 3.23 -4.50
N ASN A 35 -7.33 2.59 -3.83
CA ASN A 35 -8.37 3.27 -3.06
C ASN A 35 -8.07 3.37 -1.55
N ASN A 36 -6.84 3.10 -1.11
CA ASN A 36 -6.39 3.25 0.28
C ASN A 36 -7.16 2.42 1.31
N HIS A 37 -7.57 1.20 0.95
CA HIS A 37 -8.32 0.29 1.82
C HIS A 37 -7.40 -0.73 2.50
N LEU A 38 -6.54 -0.26 3.42
CA LEU A 38 -5.50 -1.07 4.07
C LEU A 38 -6.03 -2.38 4.68
N GLU A 39 -7.18 -2.37 5.37
CA GLU A 39 -7.72 -3.59 5.98
C GLU A 39 -7.99 -4.71 4.94
N VAL A 40 -8.44 -4.33 3.76
CA VAL A 40 -8.65 -5.25 2.64
C VAL A 40 -7.31 -5.72 2.09
N VAL A 41 -6.34 -4.82 1.92
CA VAL A 41 -4.99 -5.16 1.45
C VAL A 41 -4.32 -6.17 2.38
N VAL A 42 -4.33 -5.92 3.69
CA VAL A 42 -3.77 -6.83 4.70
C VAL A 42 -4.46 -8.19 4.66
N PHE A 43 -5.78 -8.22 4.58
CA PHE A 43 -6.53 -9.48 4.52
C PHE A 43 -6.24 -10.27 3.24
N LEU A 44 -6.25 -9.63 2.08
CA LEU A 44 -5.99 -10.29 0.80
C LEU A 44 -4.52 -10.75 0.71
N ASN A 45 -3.57 -9.93 1.14
CA ASN A 45 -2.16 -10.29 1.15
C ASN A 45 -1.88 -11.49 2.07
N GLY A 46 -2.47 -11.49 3.28
CA GLY A 46 -2.33 -12.59 4.25
C GLY A 46 -2.90 -13.92 3.76
N ASN A 47 -3.92 -13.91 2.90
CA ASN A 47 -4.53 -15.11 2.33
C ASN A 47 -3.88 -15.56 1.00
N ARG A 48 -2.63 -15.16 0.76
CA ARG A 48 -1.79 -15.52 -0.39
C ARG A 48 -2.51 -15.42 -1.74
N THR A 49 -3.05 -14.24 -2.04
CA THR A 49 -3.31 -13.90 -3.45
C THR A 49 -2.00 -14.02 -4.23
N LYS A 50 -1.99 -14.80 -5.32
CA LYS A 50 -0.81 -15.02 -6.17
C LYS A 50 -0.39 -13.71 -6.85
N GLY A 51 0.43 -12.89 -6.18
CA GLY A 51 1.10 -11.71 -6.75
C GLY A 51 0.14 -10.63 -7.25
N PHE A 52 0.13 -9.49 -6.60
CA PHE A 52 -0.50 -8.30 -7.16
C PHE A 52 0.52 -7.49 -7.96
N ASP A 53 0.01 -6.57 -8.78
CA ASP A 53 0.87 -5.72 -9.58
C ASP A 53 1.59 -4.73 -8.66
N ILE A 54 2.93 -4.76 -8.63
CA ILE A 54 3.74 -3.83 -7.82
C ILE A 54 3.51 -2.39 -8.29
N GLU A 55 3.15 -2.18 -9.57
CA GLU A 55 2.78 -0.85 -10.08
C GLU A 55 1.54 -0.29 -9.36
N ALA A 56 0.66 -1.13 -8.79
CA ALA A 56 -0.47 -0.67 -8.00
C ALA A 56 -0.05 0.10 -6.74
N ILE A 57 1.13 -0.22 -6.20
CA ILE A 57 1.69 0.46 -5.01
C ILE A 57 2.08 1.90 -5.33
N ARG A 58 2.40 2.21 -6.60
CA ARG A 58 2.77 3.56 -7.03
C ARG A 58 1.58 4.52 -7.13
N SER A 59 0.58 4.37 -6.27
CA SER A 59 -0.60 5.22 -6.28
C SER A 59 -0.21 6.69 -6.15
N ASP A 60 -0.95 7.57 -6.83
CA ASP A 60 -0.65 9.01 -6.87
C ASP A 60 -0.91 9.73 -5.53
N ASN A 61 -1.49 9.05 -4.54
CA ASN A 61 -1.83 9.61 -3.23
C ASN A 61 -2.11 8.50 -2.20
N PRO A 62 -1.10 7.75 -1.73
CA PRO A 62 -1.32 6.71 -0.74
C PRO A 62 -1.66 7.32 0.62
N SER A 63 -2.42 6.61 1.44
CA SER A 63 -2.55 6.97 2.86
C SER A 63 -1.25 6.67 3.60
N LEU A 64 -1.00 7.38 4.70
CA LEU A 64 0.17 7.14 5.54
C LEU A 64 0.25 5.68 6.00
N GLU A 65 -0.86 5.11 6.44
CA GLU A 65 -0.92 3.74 6.95
C GLU A 65 -0.62 2.72 5.84
N LEU A 66 -1.07 2.99 4.61
CA LEU A 66 -0.75 2.15 3.47
C LEU A 66 0.75 2.24 3.13
N THR A 67 1.32 3.44 3.07
CA THR A 67 2.76 3.63 2.82
C THR A 67 3.62 3.00 3.92
N GLN A 68 3.21 3.12 5.18
CA GLN A 68 3.87 2.41 6.29
C GLN A 68 3.88 0.91 6.05
N TRP A 69 2.74 0.33 5.71
CA TRP A 69 2.63 -1.10 5.42
C TRP A 69 3.49 -1.50 4.21
N GLU A 70 3.45 -0.72 3.13
CA GLU A 70 4.23 -0.99 1.92
C GLU A 70 5.74 -0.95 2.18
N LEU A 71 6.23 0.06 2.89
CA LEU A 71 7.65 0.14 3.22
C LEU A 71 8.11 -0.98 4.17
N VAL A 72 7.24 -1.45 5.06
CA VAL A 72 7.56 -2.59 5.95
C VAL A 72 7.71 -3.88 5.17
N TYR A 73 6.81 -4.16 4.22
CA TYR A 73 6.78 -5.45 3.52
C TYR A 73 7.57 -5.49 2.20
N TYR A 74 7.71 -4.35 1.52
CA TYR A 74 8.23 -4.25 0.14
C TYR A 74 9.34 -3.19 -0.01
N ARG A 75 10.10 -2.89 1.05
CA ARG A 75 11.17 -1.87 1.03
C ARG A 75 12.14 -1.98 -0.14
N GLU A 76 12.56 -3.20 -0.50
CA GLU A 76 13.55 -3.42 -1.55
C GLU A 76 12.95 -3.14 -2.93
N GLU A 77 11.70 -3.55 -3.15
CA GLU A 77 10.93 -3.26 -4.36
C GLU A 77 10.56 -1.78 -4.49
N MET A 78 10.51 -1.05 -3.37
CA MET A 78 10.28 0.39 -3.31
C MET A 78 11.54 1.23 -3.49
N ASN A 79 12.72 0.61 -3.64
CA ASN A 79 13.97 1.38 -3.75
C ASN A 79 13.96 2.30 -4.99
N GLY A 80 14.24 3.59 -4.78
CA GLY A 80 14.15 4.63 -5.81
C GLY A 80 12.72 5.13 -6.09
N TRP A 81 11.72 4.68 -5.35
CA TRP A 81 10.34 5.16 -5.52
C TRP A 81 10.19 6.60 -5.03
N MET A 82 9.48 7.41 -5.82
CA MET A 82 9.10 8.79 -5.49
C MET A 82 7.68 8.84 -4.93
N LEU A 83 7.58 9.05 -3.62
CA LEU A 83 6.35 9.28 -2.90
C LEU A 83 5.97 10.77 -2.95
N THR A 84 4.80 11.06 -3.50
CA THR A 84 4.25 12.41 -3.55
C THR A 84 3.35 12.64 -2.33
N VAL A 85 3.85 13.41 -1.37
CA VAL A 85 3.05 13.84 -0.20
C VAL A 85 2.71 15.32 -0.35
N PRO A 86 1.42 15.71 -0.28
CA PRO A 86 1.04 17.11 -0.32
C PRO A 86 1.74 17.93 0.77
N SER A 87 2.17 19.15 0.47
CA SER A 87 2.92 19.99 1.42
C SER A 87 2.11 20.41 2.65
N TRP A 88 0.78 20.38 2.58
CA TRP A 88 -0.11 20.68 3.69
C TRP A 88 -0.27 19.53 4.69
N ASP A 89 0.05 18.29 4.28
CA ASP A 89 0.02 17.13 5.18
C ASP A 89 1.32 17.09 5.99
N TRP A 90 1.41 17.97 6.97
CA TRP A 90 2.60 18.11 7.81
C TRP A 90 2.93 16.80 8.54
N TYR A 91 1.91 16.03 8.95
CA TYR A 91 2.08 14.81 9.72
C TYR A 91 2.75 13.72 8.88
N PHE A 92 2.27 13.54 7.64
CA PHE A 92 2.89 12.59 6.73
C PHE A 92 4.29 13.04 6.31
N ASN A 93 4.50 14.34 6.03
CA ASN A 93 5.84 14.86 5.71
C ASN A 93 6.84 14.73 6.87
N ASP A 94 6.39 14.91 8.12
CA ASP A 94 7.21 14.73 9.33
C ASP A 94 7.57 13.24 9.51
N TRP A 95 6.60 12.35 9.33
CA TRP A 95 6.84 10.92 9.33
C TRP A 95 7.88 10.52 8.27
N CYS A 96 7.76 11.00 7.03
CA CYS A 96 8.73 10.72 5.97
C CYS A 96 10.17 11.11 6.36
N GLN A 97 10.33 12.24 7.05
CA GLN A 97 11.64 12.65 7.58
C GLN A 97 12.12 11.71 8.68
N SER A 98 11.23 11.31 9.59
CA SER A 98 11.56 10.43 10.71
C SER A 98 12.09 9.07 10.26
N VAL A 99 11.57 8.53 9.15
CA VAL A 99 12.00 7.25 8.56
C VAL A 99 13.17 7.40 7.57
N ASN A 100 13.72 8.62 7.44
CA ASN A 100 14.88 8.95 6.60
C ASN A 100 14.64 8.82 5.08
N LEU A 101 13.42 9.11 4.61
CA LEU A 101 13.16 9.29 3.18
C LEU A 101 13.87 10.54 2.67
N GLN A 102 14.44 10.47 1.46
CA GLN A 102 15.21 11.59 0.91
C GLN A 102 14.29 12.63 0.27
N LYS A 103 14.33 13.88 0.72
CA LYS A 103 13.57 14.95 0.06
C LYS A 103 14.17 15.25 -1.31
N ARG A 104 13.36 15.16 -2.36
CA ARG A 104 13.72 15.51 -3.75
C ARG A 104 12.75 16.54 -4.32
N VAL A 105 13.11 17.10 -5.47
CA VAL A 105 12.18 17.92 -6.25
C VAL A 105 11.01 17.03 -6.68
N GLY A 106 9.81 17.33 -6.20
CA GLY A 106 8.60 16.57 -6.51
C GLY A 106 8.12 15.58 -5.44
N GLY A 107 8.88 15.33 -4.37
CA GLY A 107 8.42 14.40 -3.33
C GLY A 107 9.50 13.87 -2.39
N TRP A 108 9.28 12.65 -1.90
CA TRP A 108 10.15 11.88 -1.04
C TRP A 108 10.63 10.63 -1.78
N GLU A 109 11.94 10.44 -1.89
CA GLU A 109 12.53 9.26 -2.51
C GLU A 109 12.82 8.20 -1.45
N CYS A 110 12.40 6.97 -1.74
CA CYS A 110 12.71 5.78 -0.94
C CYS A 110 14.12 5.28 -1.26
N ASP A 111 14.96 5.18 -0.23
CA ASP A 111 16.28 4.56 -0.29
C ASP A 111 16.34 3.45 0.75
N SER A 112 16.16 2.21 0.29
CA SER A 112 16.06 1.03 1.14
C SER A 112 17.25 0.85 2.09
N GLU A 113 18.45 1.26 1.71
CA GLU A 113 19.66 1.14 2.53
C GLU A 113 19.68 2.14 3.70
N ARG A 114 18.90 3.23 3.59
CA ARG A 114 18.91 4.35 4.54
C ARG A 114 17.65 4.44 5.38
N LEU A 115 16.61 3.69 5.04
CA LEU A 115 15.33 3.70 5.75
C LEU A 115 15.48 3.25 7.21
N HIS A 116 14.94 4.05 8.13
CA HIS A 116 14.88 3.74 9.55
C HIS A 116 13.48 3.23 9.92
N ILE A 117 13.19 1.97 9.59
CA ILE A 117 11.91 1.34 9.92
C ILE A 117 12.18 0.28 10.98
N GLN A 118 11.52 0.38 12.14
CA GLN A 118 11.54 -0.67 13.16
C GLN A 118 10.71 -1.86 12.65
N GLN A 119 11.30 -3.07 12.67
CA GLN A 119 10.60 -4.32 12.40
C GLN A 119 9.69 -4.73 13.56
#